data_AF-A0A535FAN8-F1
#
_entry.id   AF-A0A535FAN8-F1
#
_cell.length_a   1.000
_cell.length_b   1.000
_cell.length_c   1.000
_cell.angle_alpha   90.00
_cell.angle_beta   90.00
_cell.angle_gamma   90.00
#
_symmetry.space_group_name_H-M   'P 1'
#
loop_
_entity.id
_entity.type
_entity.pdbx_description
1 polymer ?
#
loop_
_entity_poly.entity_id
_entity_poly.type
_entity_poly.pdbx_seq_one_letter_code
_entity_poly.pdbx_strand_id
1 'polypeptide(L)'
;MRQWQVAAGLIYGQVKKSYRRRKLVRVTHVMRLGTEDALKAALQGLGFSGRLNTAYIERVNLTVRHGIAALARRTWATAQQFPHLLAHLEWWRAYYHFVRPHESLRMALVQPRERGGKRAAQRYRQCTPAMAAGRTTRRWTAREVLTCPLPKVFA
;
A
#
# COMPACT_ATOMS: atom_id res chain seq x y z
N MET A 1 -30.99 19.87 -7.89
CA MET A 1 -30.03 19.51 -6.82
C MET A 1 -29.53 18.10 -7.06
N ARG A 2 -28.21 17.85 -7.16
CA ARG A 2 -27.68 16.48 -7.22
C ARG A 2 -27.64 15.91 -5.80
N GLN A 3 -28.40 14.86 -5.54
CA GLN A 3 -28.30 14.10 -4.30
C GLN A 3 -27.32 12.96 -4.51
N TRP A 4 -26.35 12.83 -3.59
CA TRP A 4 -25.43 11.70 -3.60
C TRP A 4 -26.17 10.45 -3.15
N GLN A 5 -26.14 9.40 -3.98
CA GLN A 5 -26.69 8.10 -3.65
C GLN A 5 -25.55 7.12 -3.41
N VAL A 6 -25.72 6.28 -2.38
CA VAL A 6 -24.80 5.18 -2.11
C VAL A 6 -24.99 4.12 -3.19
N ALA A 7 -23.89 3.65 -3.78
CA ALA A 7 -23.96 2.57 -4.77
C ALA A 7 -24.57 1.31 -4.14
N ALA A 8 -25.57 0.72 -4.82
CA ALA A 8 -26.32 -0.43 -4.31
C ALA A 8 -25.44 -1.63 -3.92
N GLY A 9 -24.30 -1.82 -4.61
CA GLY A 9 -23.35 -2.88 -4.32
C GLY A 9 -22.27 -2.55 -3.28
N LEU A 10 -22.32 -1.38 -2.63
CA LEU A 10 -21.28 -1.00 -1.67
C LEU A 10 -21.38 -1.83 -0.38
N ILE A 11 -20.35 -2.63 -0.13
CA ILE A 11 -20.15 -3.31 1.15
C ILE A 11 -19.20 -2.45 2.00
N TYR A 12 -19.63 -2.05 3.19
CA TYR A 12 -18.84 -1.20 4.07
C TYR A 12 -18.88 -1.69 5.53
N GLY A 13 -17.74 -2.17 6.00
CA GLY A 13 -17.49 -2.48 7.40
C GLY A 13 -16.58 -1.44 8.06
N GLN A 14 -16.79 -1.19 9.35
CA GLN A 14 -16.04 -0.23 10.15
C GLN A 14 -15.37 -0.91 11.35
N VAL A 15 -14.08 -0.65 11.55
CA VAL A 15 -13.37 -1.02 12.78
C VAL A 15 -13.41 0.16 13.75
N LYS A 16 -14.14 0.03 14.86
CA LYS A 16 -14.21 1.01 15.94
C LYS A 16 -13.25 0.63 17.06
N LYS A 17 -12.28 1.50 17.33
CA LYS A 17 -11.31 1.36 18.44
C LYS A 17 -11.78 2.19 19.63
N SER A 18 -12.03 1.58 20.77
CA SER A 18 -12.40 2.27 22.02
C SER A 18 -11.17 2.40 22.91
N TYR A 19 -10.94 3.61 23.42
CA TYR A 19 -9.77 3.94 24.25
C TYR A 19 -10.20 4.39 25.64
N ARG A 20 -9.44 4.00 26.67
CA ARG A 20 -9.55 4.51 28.05
C ARG A 20 -8.17 4.87 28.55
N ARG A 21 -7.99 6.09 29.08
CA ARG A 21 -6.68 6.60 29.55
C ARG A 21 -5.55 6.36 28.52
N ARG A 22 -5.82 6.68 27.24
CA ARG A 22 -4.91 6.49 26.08
C ARG A 22 -4.53 5.03 25.76
N LYS A 23 -5.09 4.04 26.46
CA LYS A 23 -4.91 2.61 26.16
C LYS A 23 -6.10 2.10 25.35
N LEU A 24 -5.82 1.30 24.32
CA LEU A 24 -6.85 0.60 23.57
C LEU A 24 -7.49 -0.46 24.49
N VAL A 25 -8.79 -0.39 24.70
CA VAL A 25 -9.52 -1.32 25.58
C VAL A 25 -10.46 -2.26 24.84
N ARG A 26 -10.92 -1.87 23.64
CA ARG A 26 -11.84 -2.69 22.85
C ARG A 26 -11.70 -2.35 21.37
N VAL A 27 -11.83 -3.36 20.51
CA VAL A 27 -12.00 -3.19 19.07
C VAL A 27 -13.31 -3.85 18.68
N THR A 28 -14.21 -3.08 18.08
CA THR A 28 -15.54 -3.53 17.64
C THR A 28 -15.63 -3.42 16.13
N HIS A 29 -16.16 -4.45 15.47
CA HIS A 29 -16.42 -4.42 14.02
C HIS A 29 -17.91 -4.11 13.84
N VAL A 30 -18.23 -3.17 12.98
CA VAL A 30 -19.60 -2.69 12.75
C VAL A 30 -19.84 -2.65 11.25
N MET A 31 -20.83 -3.40 10.77
CA MET A 31 -21.32 -3.22 9.41
C MET A 31 -22.14 -1.94 9.30
N ARG A 32 -21.90 -1.15 8.25
CA ARG A 32 -22.76 -0.01 7.90
C ARG A 32 -23.58 -0.24 6.65
N LEU A 33 -23.03 -0.97 5.68
CA LEU A 33 -23.69 -1.27 4.40
C LEU A 33 -23.35 -2.71 3.98
N GLY A 34 -24.35 -3.42 3.47
CA GLY A 34 -24.25 -4.85 3.15
C GLY A 34 -24.32 -5.76 4.39
N THR A 35 -24.07 -7.05 4.19
CA THR A 35 -24.10 -8.07 5.26
C THR A 35 -22.68 -8.50 5.67
N GLU A 36 -22.53 -8.98 6.90
CA GLU A 36 -21.26 -9.51 7.40
C GLU A 36 -20.75 -10.68 6.55
N ASP A 37 -21.64 -11.58 6.14
CA ASP A 37 -21.30 -12.72 5.29
C ASP A 37 -20.79 -12.28 3.92
N ALA A 38 -21.43 -11.28 3.31
CA ALA A 38 -20.97 -10.72 2.03
C ALA A 38 -19.59 -10.06 2.17
N LEU A 39 -19.35 -9.32 3.25
CA LEU A 39 -18.02 -8.74 3.52
C LEU A 39 -16.97 -9.83 3.73
N LYS A 40 -17.29 -10.86 4.51
CA LYS A 40 -16.39 -11.98 4.79
C LYS A 40 -16.04 -12.72 3.50
N ALA A 41 -17.03 -13.06 2.69
CA ALA A 41 -16.85 -13.70 1.40
C ALA A 41 -16.01 -12.84 0.44
N ALA A 42 -16.28 -11.54 0.36
CA ALA A 42 -15.50 -10.61 -0.47
C ALA A 42 -14.03 -10.53 -0.02
N LEU A 43 -13.78 -10.44 1.28
CA LEU A 43 -12.42 -10.43 1.84
C LEU A 43 -11.69 -11.75 1.58
N GLN A 44 -12.37 -12.90 1.71
CA GLN A 44 -11.81 -14.22 1.40
C GLN A 44 -11.50 -14.37 -0.09
N GLY A 45 -12.39 -13.89 -0.98
CA GLY A 45 -12.16 -13.87 -2.43
C GLY A 45 -10.95 -13.02 -2.84
N LEU A 46 -10.58 -12.02 -2.04
CA LEU A 46 -9.36 -11.22 -2.20
C LEU A 46 -8.12 -11.86 -1.54
N GLY A 47 -8.22 -13.06 -0.98
CA GLY A 47 -7.13 -13.76 -0.29
C GLY A 47 -6.85 -13.28 1.13
N PHE A 48 -7.76 -12.50 1.74
CA PHE A 48 -7.67 -12.13 3.16
C PHE A 48 -8.37 -13.16 4.06
N SER A 49 -8.19 -13.03 5.37
CA SER A 49 -8.76 -13.95 6.37
C SER A 49 -10.29 -13.93 6.51
N GLY A 50 -10.99 -13.06 5.77
CA GLY A 50 -12.43 -12.82 5.95
C GLY A 50 -12.76 -11.88 7.13
N ARG A 51 -11.79 -11.56 7.99
CA ARG A 51 -11.97 -10.65 9.12
C ARG A 51 -11.54 -9.24 8.75
N LEU A 52 -12.46 -8.29 8.91
CA LEU A 52 -12.16 -6.88 8.79
C LEU A 52 -11.07 -6.49 9.81
N ASN A 53 -9.97 -5.92 9.33
CA ASN A 53 -8.88 -5.45 10.17
C ASN A 53 -8.21 -4.24 9.52
N THR A 54 -7.51 -3.44 10.32
CA THR A 54 -6.78 -2.27 9.82
C THR A 54 -5.28 -2.50 9.74
N ALA A 55 -4.78 -3.72 9.99
CA ALA A 55 -3.34 -3.95 10.14
C ALA A 55 -2.55 -3.55 8.88
N TYR A 56 -3.11 -3.85 7.70
CA TYR A 56 -2.48 -3.50 6.42
C TYR A 56 -2.42 -1.99 6.19
N ILE A 57 -3.53 -1.27 6.37
CA ILE A 57 -3.55 0.18 6.16
C ILE A 57 -2.68 0.92 7.19
N GLU A 58 -2.64 0.45 8.45
CA GLU A 58 -1.79 1.03 9.48
C GLU A 58 -0.31 0.83 9.17
N ARG A 59 0.08 -0.34 8.63
CA ARG A 59 1.45 -0.61 8.15
C ARG A 59 1.81 0.31 6.98
N VAL A 60 0.90 0.48 6.02
CA VAL A 60 1.11 1.42 4.90
C VAL A 60 1.28 2.84 5.43
N ASN A 61 0.39 3.30 6.32
CA ASN A 61 0.48 4.63 6.94
C ASN A 61 1.82 4.84 7.64
N LEU A 62 2.29 3.88 8.43
CA LEU A 62 3.60 3.97 9.07
C LEU A 62 4.74 4.05 8.04
N THR A 63 4.66 3.24 6.98
CA THR A 63 5.67 3.23 5.91
C THR A 63 5.71 4.58 5.16
N VAL A 64 4.54 5.16 4.89
CA VAL A 64 4.42 6.50 4.29
C VAL A 64 5.04 7.56 5.20
N ARG A 65 4.73 7.53 6.51
CA ARG A 65 5.32 8.48 7.48
C ARG A 65 6.83 8.34 7.61
N HIS A 66 7.38 7.14 7.43
CA HIS A 66 8.83 6.94 7.39
C HIS A 66 9.45 7.41 6.06
N GLY A 67 8.71 7.36 4.95
CA GLY A 67 9.20 7.76 3.64
C GLY A 67 9.06 9.25 3.33
N ILE A 68 8.19 9.97 4.04
CA ILE A 68 7.90 11.39 3.81
C ILE A 68 8.09 12.15 5.11
N ALA A 69 9.18 12.93 5.20
CA ALA A 69 9.55 13.67 6.40
C ALA A 69 8.44 14.59 6.92
N ALA A 70 7.64 15.18 6.03
CA ALA A 70 6.50 16.04 6.40
C ALA A 70 5.36 15.31 7.09
N LEU A 71 5.25 13.99 6.92
CA LEU A 71 4.23 13.16 7.56
C LEU A 71 4.73 12.51 8.84
N ALA A 72 6.02 12.63 9.16
CA ALA A 72 6.56 12.17 10.41
C ALA A 72 6.00 12.98 11.59
N ARG A 73 5.82 12.30 12.73
CA ARG A 73 5.29 12.94 13.95
C ARG A 73 6.33 13.87 14.55
N ARG A 74 5.93 15.11 14.90
CA ARG A 74 6.81 16.14 15.47
C ARG A 74 8.02 16.45 14.57
N THR A 75 7.76 16.57 13.27
CA THR A 75 8.76 16.91 12.27
C THR A 75 8.95 18.41 12.13
N TRP A 76 10.17 18.84 11.80
CA TRP A 76 10.47 20.21 11.40
C TRP A 76 10.20 20.45 9.90
N ALA A 77 10.05 19.39 9.11
CA ALA A 77 9.82 19.45 7.66
C ALA A 77 8.34 19.69 7.32
N THR A 78 7.76 20.78 7.82
CA THR A 78 6.31 21.05 7.61
C THR A 78 5.99 21.29 6.13
N ALA A 79 4.94 20.62 5.62
CA ALA A 79 4.39 20.90 4.29
C ALA A 79 3.22 21.87 4.44
N GLN A 80 3.47 23.15 4.10
CA GLN A 80 2.49 24.22 4.26
C GLN A 80 1.50 24.31 3.08
N GLN A 81 1.86 23.75 1.92
CA GLN A 81 1.05 23.81 0.72
C GLN A 81 0.67 22.40 0.25
N PHE A 82 -0.62 22.21 -0.03
CA PHE A 82 -1.17 20.94 -0.50
C PHE A 82 -0.46 20.38 -1.75
N PRO A 83 -0.15 21.18 -2.80
CA PRO A 83 0.53 20.67 -3.99
C PRO A 83 1.91 20.07 -3.69
N HIS A 84 2.67 20.66 -2.76
CA HIS A 84 3.98 20.15 -2.38
C HIS A 84 3.86 18.79 -1.67
N LEU A 85 2.95 18.68 -0.70
CA LEU A 85 2.71 17.41 -0.01
C LEU A 85 2.23 16.31 -0.98
N LEU A 86 1.34 16.68 -1.91
CA LEU A 86 0.87 15.77 -2.95
C LEU A 86 2.04 15.29 -3.82
N ALA A 87 2.92 16.18 -4.31
CA ALA A 87 4.09 15.80 -5.10
C ALA A 87 5.01 14.81 -4.35
N HIS A 88 5.23 15.02 -3.04
CA HIS A 88 5.98 14.07 -2.21
C HIS A 88 5.29 12.71 -2.09
N LEU A 89 3.96 12.69 -1.93
CA LEU A 89 3.17 11.46 -1.88
C LEU A 89 3.19 10.70 -3.21
N GLU A 90 3.03 11.42 -4.32
CA GLU A 90 3.09 10.87 -5.68
C GLU A 90 4.47 10.25 -5.95
N TRP A 91 5.54 10.99 -5.64
CA TRP A 91 6.91 10.49 -5.75
C TRP A 91 7.14 9.25 -4.89
N TRP A 92 6.75 9.29 -3.62
CA TRP A 92 6.87 8.15 -2.72
C TRP A 92 6.11 6.93 -3.25
N ARG A 93 4.86 7.13 -3.74
CA ARG A 93 4.04 6.06 -4.29
C ARG A 93 4.69 5.43 -5.51
N ALA A 94 5.18 6.24 -6.44
CA ALA A 94 5.85 5.75 -7.64
C ALA A 94 7.13 4.99 -7.29
N TYR A 95 7.98 5.56 -6.43
CA TYR A 95 9.20 4.92 -5.97
C TYR A 95 8.93 3.58 -5.25
N TYR A 96 7.98 3.56 -4.32
CA TYR A 96 7.61 2.38 -3.54
C TYR A 96 7.13 1.23 -4.42
N HIS A 97 6.29 1.51 -5.42
CA HIS A 97 5.69 0.46 -6.25
C HIS A 97 6.59 0.02 -7.41
N PHE A 98 7.31 0.94 -8.06
CA PHE A 98 8.05 0.65 -9.30
C PHE A 98 9.55 0.45 -9.11
N VAL A 99 10.15 1.10 -8.10
CA VAL A 99 11.62 1.12 -7.93
C VAL A 99 12.06 0.23 -6.77
N ARG A 100 11.40 0.32 -5.61
CA ARG A 100 11.82 -0.37 -4.40
C ARG A 100 11.48 -1.87 -4.46
N PRO A 101 12.45 -2.78 -4.38
CA PRO A 101 12.17 -4.21 -4.24
C PRO A 101 11.76 -4.55 -2.79
N HIS A 102 10.92 -5.57 -2.64
CA HIS A 102 10.42 -6.03 -1.35
C HIS A 102 10.79 -7.50 -1.13
N GLU A 103 11.36 -7.78 0.04
CA GLU A 103 11.79 -9.13 0.39
C GLU A 103 10.61 -10.12 0.42
N SER A 104 9.46 -9.73 0.97
CA SER A 104 8.27 -10.58 1.03
C SER A 104 7.65 -10.87 -0.34
N LEU A 105 8.05 -10.15 -1.39
CA LEU A 105 7.57 -10.33 -2.76
C LEU A 105 8.59 -11.07 -3.65
N ARG A 106 9.78 -11.37 -3.12
CA ARG A 106 10.84 -12.01 -3.92
C ARG A 106 10.36 -13.36 -4.45
N MET A 107 10.67 -13.64 -5.71
CA MET A 107 10.29 -14.89 -6.36
C MET A 107 11.48 -15.85 -6.35
N ALA A 108 11.23 -17.12 -6.02
CA ALA A 108 12.27 -18.15 -6.13
C ALA A 108 12.70 -18.32 -7.59
N LEU A 109 14.00 -18.44 -7.82
CA LEU A 109 14.54 -18.80 -9.13
C LEU A 109 14.42 -20.32 -9.31
N VAL A 110 14.04 -20.75 -10.51
CA VAL A 110 13.96 -22.17 -10.87
C VAL A 110 15.32 -22.85 -10.67
N GLN A 111 16.39 -22.16 -11.05
CA GLN A 111 17.77 -22.59 -10.80
C GLN A 111 18.52 -21.46 -10.07
N PRO A 112 19.19 -21.75 -8.94
CA PRO A 112 20.02 -20.76 -8.27
C PRO A 112 21.12 -20.25 -9.21
N ARG A 113 21.31 -18.94 -9.26
CA ARG A 113 22.34 -18.31 -10.10
C ARG A 113 23.63 -18.14 -9.30
N GLU A 114 24.74 -18.64 -9.81
CA GLU A 114 26.04 -18.42 -9.19
C GLU A 114 26.41 -16.94 -9.19
N ARG A 115 26.98 -16.50 -8.07
CA ARG A 115 27.54 -15.14 -7.90
C ARG A 115 29.00 -15.38 -7.56
N GLY A 116 29.88 -15.26 -8.55
CA GLY A 116 31.29 -15.67 -8.46
C GLY A 116 32.01 -15.33 -7.16
N GLY A 117 33.06 -16.09 -6.86
CA GLY A 117 33.77 -16.08 -5.58
C GLY A 117 33.05 -16.92 -4.51
N LYS A 118 33.37 -16.70 -3.23
CA LYS A 118 32.81 -17.46 -2.07
C LYS A 118 31.38 -17.03 -1.68
N ARG A 119 30.58 -16.48 -2.59
CA ARG A 119 29.24 -15.97 -2.28
C ARG A 119 28.18 -17.05 -2.51
N ALA A 120 27.20 -17.11 -1.63
CA ALA A 120 26.07 -18.02 -1.80
C ALA A 120 25.31 -17.72 -3.12
N ALA A 121 24.94 -18.80 -3.81
CA ALA A 121 24.13 -18.73 -5.03
C ALA A 121 22.86 -17.91 -4.78
N GLN A 122 22.51 -17.07 -5.75
CA GLN A 122 21.28 -16.29 -5.71
C GLN A 122 20.10 -17.24 -5.93
N ARG A 123 19.26 -17.39 -4.90
CA ARG A 123 18.05 -18.22 -4.95
C ARG A 123 16.78 -17.44 -5.31
N TYR A 124 16.81 -16.12 -5.20
CA TYR A 124 15.62 -15.29 -5.34
C TYR A 124 15.83 -14.11 -6.29
N ARG A 125 14.82 -13.83 -7.11
CA ARG A 125 14.68 -12.61 -7.90
C ARG A 125 13.96 -11.54 -7.08
N GLN A 126 14.53 -10.35 -7.04
CA GLN A 126 13.90 -9.18 -6.43
C GLN A 126 12.60 -8.82 -7.18
N CYS A 127 11.56 -8.46 -6.45
CA CYS A 127 10.26 -8.12 -6.99
C CYS A 127 9.73 -6.84 -6.33
N THR A 128 9.13 -5.94 -7.11
CA THR A 128 8.47 -4.74 -6.59
C THR A 128 6.95 -4.97 -6.49
N PRO A 129 6.21 -4.13 -5.74
CA PRO A 129 4.76 -4.23 -5.67
C PRO A 129 4.09 -4.12 -7.06
N ALA A 130 4.58 -3.25 -7.95
CA ALA A 130 4.05 -3.14 -9.31
C ALA A 130 4.30 -4.40 -10.15
N MET A 131 5.43 -5.10 -9.92
CA MET A 131 5.67 -6.40 -10.55
C MET A 131 4.73 -7.47 -10.01
N ALA A 132 4.56 -7.57 -8.70
CA ALA A 132 3.65 -8.52 -8.08
C ALA A 132 2.18 -8.30 -8.49
N ALA A 133 1.80 -7.05 -8.74
CA ALA A 133 0.49 -6.68 -9.27
C ALA A 133 0.35 -6.82 -10.80
N GLY A 134 1.37 -7.35 -11.50
CA GLY A 134 1.34 -7.53 -12.96
C GLY A 134 1.35 -6.24 -13.78
N ARG A 135 1.70 -5.09 -13.18
CA ARG A 135 1.73 -3.77 -13.85
C ARG A 135 3.01 -3.52 -14.64
N THR A 136 4.08 -4.25 -14.33
CA THR A 136 5.36 -4.20 -15.05
C THR A 136 6.07 -5.55 -14.92
N THR A 137 6.84 -5.93 -15.93
CA THR A 137 7.62 -7.19 -15.93
C THR A 137 9.03 -7.03 -15.34
N ARG A 138 9.44 -5.79 -15.11
CA ARG A 138 10.75 -5.43 -14.56
C ARG A 138 10.66 -4.33 -13.52
N ARG A 139 11.70 -4.24 -12.70
CA ARG A 139 11.95 -3.11 -11.80
C ARG A 139 12.34 -1.88 -12.62
N TRP A 140 11.83 -0.73 -12.23
CA TRP A 140 12.21 0.56 -12.80
C TRP A 140 13.31 1.19 -11.95
N THR A 141 14.08 2.08 -12.56
CA THR A 141 14.98 2.98 -11.84
C THR A 141 14.25 4.27 -11.46
N ALA A 142 14.78 4.98 -10.46
CA ALA A 142 14.28 6.30 -10.10
C ALA A 142 14.30 7.27 -11.31
N ARG A 143 15.35 7.21 -12.13
CA ARG A 143 15.46 8.00 -13.36
C ARG A 143 14.31 7.68 -14.31
N GLU A 144 14.06 6.41 -14.61
CA GLU A 144 12.97 6.01 -15.52
C GLU A 144 11.61 6.51 -15.06
N VAL A 145 11.33 6.45 -13.75
CA VAL A 145 10.08 6.99 -13.19
C VAL A 145 9.97 8.50 -13.40
N LEU A 146 11.06 9.25 -13.22
CA LEU A 146 11.08 10.70 -13.37
C LEU A 146 11.08 11.16 -14.83
N THR A 147 11.59 10.35 -15.75
CA THR A 147 11.68 10.69 -17.18
C THR A 147 10.53 10.11 -18.01
N CYS A 148 9.69 9.25 -17.43
CA CYS A 148 8.55 8.70 -18.13
C CYS A 148 7.41 9.73 -18.14
N PRO A 149 6.95 10.19 -19.31
CA PRO A 149 5.83 11.11 -19.38
C PRO A 149 4.58 10.42 -18.86
N LEU A 150 3.90 11.05 -17.90
CA LEU A 150 2.55 10.64 -17.55
C LEU A 150 1.66 10.86 -18.78
N PRO A 151 0.82 9.89 -19.18
CA PRO A 151 -0.16 10.14 -20.23
C PRO A 151 -1.01 11.34 -19.79
N LYS A 152 -1.35 12.22 -20.75
CA LYS A 152 -2.21 13.37 -20.46
C LYS A 152 -3.51 12.83 -19.85
N VAL A 153 -3.75 13.19 -18.60
CA VAL A 153 -5.04 12.92 -17.96
C VAL A 153 -6.03 13.86 -18.64
N PHE A 154 -6.95 13.32 -19.43
CA PHE A 154 -8.06 14.11 -19.95
C PHE A 154 -8.91 14.52 -18.74
N ALA A 155 -8.97 15.83 -18.49
CA ALA A 155 -9.77 16.45 -17.43
C ALA A 155 -11.23 16.58 -17.86
#